data_AF-A0A2V8KDE5-F1
#
_entry.id   AF-A0A2V8KDE5-F1
#
_cell.length_a   1.000
_cell.length_b   1.000
_cell.length_c   1.000
_cell.angle_alpha   90.00
_cell.angle_beta   90.00
_cell.angle_gamma   90.00
#
_symmetry.space_group_name_H-M   'P 1'
#
loop_
_entity.id
_entity.type
_entity.pdbx_description
1 polymer ?
#
loop_
_entity_poly.entity_id
_entity_poly.type
_entity_poly.pdbx_seq_one_letter_code
_entity_poly.pdbx_strand_id
1 'polypeptide(L)'
;MRRYSREAEETVQAQDLIWEWMRSGLLEKEQIPRLSEDLQTDLRRTNNFLRLVLFLFTAIIIGASVLLLIDILHITEDRARAMACVGAAALCFGLAECLVAKFRAYRFGVEEALGVGAVVLVIAAVAQMMSNANIDSVLMSNANIDSVLAMALALGAIGGLLLYLRFGFVYAGVIAIACAAMIPFPLVHPVVVRHLLAAAILLVSFVVVRGNDLFQATAWVGLYVVLNLHIFPDAVNDRGWFYWTTYVMIWLLPILGLRLSLRSRDRLLMDVSGAMVIATLATNKLYLGLQPQTWDPILFGLFLMIAAVWI
;
A
#
# COMPACT_ATOMS: atom_id res chain seq x y z
N MET A 1 13.79 5.40 11.94
CA MET A 1 13.51 6.68 12.63
C MET A 1 12.68 7.54 11.71
N ARG A 2 11.45 7.90 12.11
CA ARG A 2 10.59 8.84 11.38
C ARG A 2 11.24 10.24 11.42
N ARG A 3 11.16 10.98 10.32
CA ARG A 3 11.73 12.34 10.24
C ARG A 3 10.88 13.39 10.94
N TYR A 4 9.57 13.19 10.98
CA TYR A 4 8.66 14.05 11.73
C TYR A 4 8.50 13.51 13.16
N SER A 5 8.54 14.40 14.14
CA SER A 5 8.17 14.03 15.51
C SER A 5 6.67 13.80 15.57
N ARG A 6 6.27 12.81 16.39
CA ARG A 6 4.87 12.47 16.58
C ARG A 6 4.06 13.66 17.12
N GLU A 7 4.67 14.42 18.03
CA GLU A 7 4.10 15.66 18.57
C GLU A 7 3.81 16.68 17.46
N ALA A 8 4.72 16.88 16.50
CA ALA A 8 4.47 17.82 15.41
C ALA A 8 3.34 17.37 14.48
N GLU A 9 3.19 16.05 14.24
CA GLU A 9 2.06 15.51 13.49
C GLU A 9 0.73 15.66 14.24
N GLU A 10 0.74 15.46 15.56
CA GLU A 10 -0.44 15.62 16.44
C GLU A 10 -0.86 17.10 16.54
N THR A 11 0.08 18.03 16.68
CA THR A 11 -0.21 19.48 16.67
C THR A 11 -0.81 19.93 15.34
N VAL A 12 -0.32 19.38 14.22
CA VAL A 12 -0.88 19.65 12.90
C VAL A 12 -2.31 19.09 12.75
N GLN A 13 -2.58 17.89 13.27
CA GLN A 13 -3.94 17.33 13.28
C GLN A 13 -4.88 18.17 14.16
N ALA A 14 -4.41 18.63 15.31
CA ALA A 14 -5.17 19.51 16.19
C ALA A 14 -5.52 20.84 15.53
N GLN A 15 -4.61 21.43 14.73
CA GLN A 15 -4.90 22.62 13.94
C GLN A 15 -6.02 22.35 12.91
N ASP A 16 -5.97 21.23 12.19
CA ASP A 16 -6.98 20.88 11.18
C ASP A 16 -8.37 20.67 11.84
N LEU A 17 -8.41 20.06 13.03
CA LEU A 17 -9.64 19.87 13.81
C LEU A 17 -10.26 21.19 14.28
N ILE A 18 -9.45 22.19 14.67
CA ILE A 18 -9.97 23.51 15.07
C ILE A 18 -10.75 24.17 13.93
N TRP A 19 -10.25 24.07 12.70
CA TRP A 19 -10.93 24.60 11.53
C TRP A 19 -12.22 23.83 11.22
N GLU A 20 -12.23 22.51 11.40
CA GLU A 20 -13.42 21.68 11.24
C GLU A 20 -14.48 22.01 12.30
N TRP A 21 -14.07 22.14 13.56
CA TRP A 21 -14.93 22.52 14.67
C TRP A 21 -15.51 23.93 14.48
N MET A 22 -14.73 24.90 14.00
CA MET A 22 -15.27 26.21 13.63
C MET A 22 -16.28 26.11 12.48
N ARG A 23 -16.00 25.35 11.42
CA ARG A 23 -16.98 25.15 10.32
C ARG A 23 -18.27 24.50 10.80
N SER A 24 -18.19 23.61 11.77
CA SER A 24 -19.36 22.97 12.38
C SER A 24 -20.09 23.86 13.41
N GLY A 25 -19.57 25.07 13.68
CA GLY A 25 -20.16 26.00 14.65
C GLY A 25 -19.92 25.63 16.12
N LEU A 26 -19.03 24.67 16.39
CA LEU A 26 -18.66 24.25 17.75
C LEU A 26 -17.68 25.21 18.43
N LEU A 27 -17.01 26.07 17.65
CA LEU A 27 -16.04 27.06 18.13
C LEU A 27 -16.38 28.45 17.60
N GLU A 28 -16.30 29.44 18.49
CA GLU A 28 -16.43 30.84 18.13
C GLU A 28 -15.13 31.38 17.51
N LYS A 29 -15.25 32.31 16.56
CA LYS A 29 -14.09 32.87 15.83
C LYS A 29 -13.07 33.57 16.75
N GLU A 30 -13.52 34.02 17.92
CA GLU A 30 -12.70 34.71 18.92
C GLU A 30 -11.78 33.77 19.71
N GLN A 31 -12.09 32.48 19.75
CA GLN A 31 -11.32 31.46 20.47
C GLN A 31 -10.14 30.92 19.63
N ILE A 32 -10.21 31.04 18.30
CA ILE A 32 -9.23 30.51 17.35
C ILE A 32 -7.83 31.10 17.54
N PRO A 33 -7.64 32.43 17.69
CA PRO A 33 -6.31 33.01 17.81
C PRO A 33 -5.54 32.45 19.00
N ARG A 34 -6.21 32.30 20.15
CA ARG A 34 -5.63 31.74 21.38
C ARG A 34 -5.22 30.27 21.20
N LEU A 35 -6.10 29.45 20.63
CA LEU A 35 -5.80 28.04 20.36
C LEU A 35 -4.69 27.86 19.30
N SER A 36 -4.61 28.76 18.32
CA SER A 36 -3.59 28.71 17.27
C SER A 36 -2.20 29.11 17.75
N GLU A 37 -2.11 29.94 18.81
CA GLU A 37 -0.86 30.37 19.41
C GLU A 37 -0.18 29.22 20.17
N ASP A 38 -0.98 28.41 20.88
CA ASP A 38 -0.50 27.22 21.58
C ASP A 38 -0.09 26.07 20.63
N LEU A 39 -0.59 26.08 19.38
CA LEU A 39 -0.36 25.02 18.40
C LEU A 39 0.64 25.41 17.31
N GLN A 40 1.48 26.43 17.51
CA GLN A 40 2.46 26.82 16.49
C GLN A 40 3.43 25.67 16.16
N THR A 41 3.56 25.35 14.87
CA THR A 41 4.52 24.35 14.37
C THR A 41 5.50 25.00 13.42
N ASP A 42 6.77 24.60 13.49
CA ASP A 42 7.84 25.01 12.57
C ASP A 42 7.73 24.35 11.17
N LEU A 43 6.66 23.58 10.92
CA LEU A 43 6.46 22.85 9.67
C LEU A 43 5.85 23.77 8.60
N ARG A 44 6.55 23.91 7.48
CA ARG A 44 6.04 24.69 6.35
C ARG A 44 5.03 23.84 5.58
N ARG A 45 3.78 24.31 5.50
CA ARG A 45 2.68 23.69 4.74
C ARG A 45 2.34 24.47 3.47
N THR A 46 1.70 23.76 2.54
CA THR A 46 1.21 24.30 1.26
C THR A 46 -0.23 23.83 1.05
N ASN A 47 -1.02 24.58 0.26
CA ASN A 47 -2.38 24.20 -0.12
C ASN A 47 -2.37 22.94 -1.02
N ASN A 48 -3.35 22.04 -0.87
CA ASN A 48 -3.47 20.78 -1.61
C ASN A 48 -3.34 20.95 -3.13
N PHE A 49 -3.93 22.02 -3.70
CA PHE A 49 -3.80 22.31 -5.12
C PHE A 49 -2.34 22.57 -5.54
N LEU A 50 -1.65 23.45 -4.82
CA LEU A 50 -0.27 23.80 -5.13
C LEU A 50 0.69 22.63 -4.85
N ARG A 51 0.40 21.81 -3.83
CA ARG A 51 1.09 20.54 -3.57
C ARG A 51 0.99 19.59 -4.76
N LEU A 52 -0.21 19.40 -5.32
CA LEU A 52 -0.42 18.53 -6.48
C LEU A 52 0.31 19.05 -7.72
N VAL A 53 0.25 20.36 -7.96
CA VAL A 53 0.93 21.02 -9.07
C VAL A 53 2.45 20.86 -8.94
N LEU A 54 3.02 21.16 -7.77
CA LEU A 54 4.45 20.99 -7.50
C LEU A 54 4.88 19.53 -7.63
N PHE A 55 4.07 18.59 -7.16
CA PHE A 55 4.33 17.17 -7.32
C PHE A 55 4.41 16.79 -8.81
N LEU A 56 3.42 17.19 -9.61
CA LEU A 56 3.35 16.87 -11.03
C LEU A 56 4.54 17.46 -11.80
N PHE A 57 4.83 18.75 -11.63
CA PHE A 57 5.95 19.39 -12.31
C PHE A 57 7.28 18.75 -11.91
N THR A 58 7.47 18.44 -10.63
CA THR A 58 8.68 17.77 -10.16
C THR A 58 8.83 16.38 -10.78
N ALA A 59 7.75 15.60 -10.86
CA ALA A 59 7.77 14.27 -11.48
C ALA A 59 8.13 14.35 -12.98
N ILE A 60 7.57 15.32 -13.71
CA ILE A 60 7.89 15.57 -15.12
C ILE A 60 9.36 15.95 -15.29
N ILE A 61 9.87 16.84 -14.44
CA ILE A 61 11.29 17.26 -14.48
C ILE A 61 12.21 16.05 -14.25
N ILE A 62 11.94 15.22 -13.24
CA ILE A 62 12.74 14.02 -12.95
C ILE A 62 12.76 13.09 -14.19
N GLY A 63 11.59 12.78 -14.75
CA GLY A 63 11.48 11.91 -15.92
C GLY A 63 12.22 12.47 -17.13
N ALA A 64 11.99 13.76 -17.45
CA ALA A 64 12.65 14.43 -18.55
C ALA A 64 14.17 14.49 -18.37
N SER A 65 14.67 14.81 -17.17
CA SER A 65 16.10 14.87 -16.88
C SER A 65 16.79 13.51 -17.05
N VAL A 66 16.18 12.42 -16.59
CA VAL A 66 16.77 11.08 -16.73
C VAL A 66 16.76 10.63 -18.18
N LEU A 67 15.65 10.81 -18.90
CA LEU A 67 15.56 10.42 -20.31
C LEU A 67 16.52 11.24 -21.18
N LEU A 68 16.60 12.55 -20.96
CA LEU A 68 17.53 13.43 -21.66
C LEU A 68 18.99 13.08 -21.38
N LEU A 69 19.34 12.69 -20.15
CA LEU A 69 20.70 12.25 -19.82
C LEU A 69 21.07 10.97 -20.58
N ILE A 70 20.14 10.01 -20.67
CA ILE A 70 20.34 8.76 -21.41
C ILE A 70 20.55 9.04 -22.90
N ASP A 71 19.76 9.96 -23.47
CA ASP A 71 19.81 10.33 -24.88
C ASP A 71 21.11 11.08 -25.24
N ILE A 72 21.47 12.12 -24.46
CA ILE A 72 22.69 12.92 -24.70
C ILE A 72 23.95 12.06 -24.60
N LEU A 73 24.02 11.17 -23.61
CA LEU A 73 25.17 10.29 -23.42
C LEU A 73 25.16 9.08 -24.37
N HIS A 74 24.16 8.97 -25.25
CA HIS A 74 23.99 7.88 -26.22
C HIS A 74 24.15 6.50 -25.57
N ILE A 75 23.54 6.32 -24.38
CA ILE A 75 23.67 5.09 -23.61
C ILE A 75 22.79 4.02 -24.24
N THR A 76 23.38 3.22 -25.13
CA THR A 76 22.68 2.13 -25.81
C THR A 76 22.64 0.85 -24.99
N GLU A 77 23.56 0.67 -24.05
CA GLU A 77 23.63 -0.54 -23.22
C GLU A 77 22.60 -0.49 -22.07
N ASP A 78 21.70 -1.50 -22.01
CA ASP A 78 20.65 -1.60 -20.99
C ASP A 78 21.20 -1.57 -19.55
N ARG A 79 22.38 -2.17 -19.32
CA ARG A 79 23.05 -2.15 -18.01
C ARG A 79 23.45 -0.73 -17.62
N ALA A 80 24.01 0.03 -18.56
CA ALA A 80 24.42 1.41 -18.32
C ALA A 80 23.20 2.33 -18.11
N ARG A 81 22.10 2.10 -18.83
CA ARG A 81 20.83 2.80 -18.60
C ARG A 81 20.25 2.48 -17.22
N ALA A 82 20.27 1.22 -16.79
CA ALA A 82 19.84 0.82 -15.45
C ALA A 82 20.71 1.49 -14.36
N MET A 83 22.03 1.53 -14.52
CA MET A 83 22.94 2.24 -13.61
C MET A 83 22.63 3.73 -13.53
N ALA A 84 22.33 4.39 -14.65
CA ALA A 84 21.91 5.79 -14.67
C ALA A 84 20.60 6.00 -13.90
N CYS A 85 19.61 5.12 -14.07
CA CYS A 85 18.36 5.16 -13.29
C CYS A 85 18.59 4.97 -11.79
N VAL A 86 19.46 4.04 -11.38
CA VAL A 86 19.81 3.84 -9.95
C VAL A 86 20.51 5.08 -9.37
N GLY A 87 21.46 5.67 -10.10
CA GLY A 87 22.15 6.89 -9.69
C GLY A 87 21.17 8.06 -9.52
N ALA A 88 20.25 8.23 -10.48
CA ALA A 88 19.19 9.24 -10.40
C ALA A 88 18.23 8.98 -9.23
N ALA A 89 17.89 7.72 -8.94
CA ALA A 89 17.05 7.36 -7.80
C ALA A 89 17.70 7.73 -6.47
N ALA A 90 19.00 7.42 -6.31
CA ALA A 90 19.77 7.79 -5.11
C ALA A 90 19.83 9.31 -4.92
N LEU A 91 20.02 10.06 -6.01
CA LEU A 91 20.02 11.52 -6.00
C LEU A 91 18.64 12.08 -5.62
N CYS A 92 17.56 11.57 -6.19
CA CYS A 92 16.20 11.98 -5.85
C CYS A 92 15.89 11.74 -4.37
N PHE A 93 16.23 10.56 -3.84
CA PHE A 93 16.03 10.23 -2.43
C PHE A 93 16.87 11.12 -1.51
N GLY A 94 18.13 11.37 -1.85
CA GLY A 94 19.00 12.27 -1.11
C GLY A 94 18.50 13.72 -1.09
N LEU A 95 17.96 14.21 -2.21
CA LEU A 95 17.34 15.54 -2.28
C LEU A 95 16.06 15.62 -1.43
N ALA A 96 15.22 14.58 -1.45
CA ALA A 96 14.04 14.51 -0.58
C ALA A 96 14.44 14.58 0.91
N GLU A 97 15.46 13.82 1.32
CA GLU A 97 16.01 13.89 2.68
C GLU A 97 16.56 15.28 3.03
N CYS A 98 17.26 15.93 2.09
CA CYS A 98 17.81 17.26 2.29
C CYS A 98 16.72 18.32 2.47
N LEU A 99 15.66 18.26 1.65
CA LEU A 99 14.51 19.16 1.74
C LEU A 99 13.79 19.03 3.08
N VAL A 100 13.54 17.79 3.52
CA VAL A 100 12.90 17.53 4.81
C VAL A 100 13.80 17.95 5.98
N ALA A 101 15.10 17.65 5.92
CA ALA A 101 16.02 17.92 7.02
C ALA A 101 16.38 19.41 7.17
N LYS A 102 16.65 20.12 6.07
CA LYS A 102 17.09 21.52 6.11
C LYS A 102 15.94 22.51 6.05
N PHE A 103 14.95 22.25 5.20
CA PHE A 103 13.86 23.21 4.95
C PHE A 103 12.58 22.90 5.73
N ARG A 104 12.55 21.79 6.48
CA ARG A 104 11.36 21.32 7.24
C ARG A 104 10.08 21.33 6.39
N ALA A 105 10.25 21.02 5.10
CA ALA A 105 9.16 20.98 4.15
C ALA A 105 8.23 19.83 4.51
N TYR A 106 6.98 20.13 4.86
CA TYR A 106 5.98 19.14 5.23
C TYR A 106 4.82 19.20 4.24
N ARG A 107 4.71 18.18 3.39
CA ARG A 107 3.62 18.03 2.40
C ARG A 107 3.59 19.18 1.40
N PHE A 108 4.76 19.56 0.87
CA PHE A 108 4.94 20.55 -0.19
C PHE A 108 4.75 19.95 -1.59
N GLY A 109 4.92 18.63 -1.74
CA GLY A 109 4.69 17.90 -2.99
C GLY A 109 5.99 17.64 -3.78
N VAL A 110 7.01 18.48 -3.62
CA VAL A 110 8.32 18.30 -4.28
C VAL A 110 9.07 17.12 -3.67
N GLU A 111 9.15 17.06 -2.33
CA GLU A 111 9.75 15.97 -1.58
C GLU A 111 9.01 14.64 -1.79
N GLU A 112 7.70 14.71 -1.98
CA GLU A 112 6.85 13.56 -2.29
C GLU A 112 7.13 13.01 -3.68
N ALA A 113 7.24 13.88 -4.69
CA ALA A 113 7.58 13.50 -6.05
C ALA A 113 8.99 12.92 -6.14
N LEU A 114 9.96 13.47 -5.41
CA LEU A 114 11.32 12.94 -5.34
C LEU A 114 11.36 11.56 -4.68
N GLY A 115 10.62 11.36 -3.58
CA GLY A 115 10.52 10.06 -2.92
C GLY A 115 9.87 8.99 -3.80
N VAL A 116 8.72 9.30 -4.41
CA VAL A 116 8.02 8.39 -5.33
C VAL A 116 8.85 8.14 -6.59
N GLY A 117 9.45 9.19 -7.16
CA GLY A 117 10.30 9.13 -8.33
C GLY A 117 11.51 8.21 -8.12
N ALA A 118 12.13 8.23 -6.93
CA ALA A 118 13.21 7.30 -6.59
C ALA A 118 12.77 5.83 -6.67
N VAL A 119 11.58 5.51 -6.14
CA VAL A 119 11.04 4.14 -6.20
C VAL A 119 10.76 3.73 -7.64
N VAL A 120 10.12 4.61 -8.44
CA VAL A 120 9.82 4.36 -9.85
C VAL A 120 11.09 4.15 -10.66
N LEU A 121 12.15 4.93 -10.43
CA LEU A 121 13.43 4.79 -11.11
C LEU A 121 14.13 3.48 -10.76
N VAL A 122 14.04 3.00 -9.51
CA VAL A 122 14.56 1.67 -9.12
C VAL A 122 13.79 0.56 -9.84
N ILE A 123 12.46 0.65 -9.90
CA ILE A 123 11.63 -0.31 -10.65
C ILE A 123 12.05 -0.31 -12.13
N ALA A 124 12.22 0.86 -12.74
CA ALA A 124 12.66 1.00 -14.13
C ALA A 124 14.06 0.43 -14.37
N ALA A 125 14.99 0.58 -13.43
CA ALA A 125 16.33 0.00 -13.52
C ALA A 125 16.28 -1.54 -13.52
N VAL A 126 15.50 -2.13 -12.61
CA VAL A 126 15.35 -3.59 -12.53
C VAL A 126 14.68 -4.14 -13.77
N ALA A 127 13.64 -3.47 -14.29
CA ALA A 127 12.98 -3.87 -15.53
C ALA A 127 13.96 -3.91 -16.72
N GLN A 128 14.84 -2.91 -16.85
CA GLN A 128 15.88 -2.87 -17.90
C GLN A 128 16.97 -3.94 -17.72
N MET A 129 17.29 -4.33 -16.48
CA MET A 129 18.23 -5.43 -16.25
C MET A 129 17.64 -6.79 -16.63
N MET A 130 16.33 -6.97 -16.44
CA MET A 130 15.64 -8.23 -16.74
C MET A 130 15.33 -8.42 -18.23
N SER A 131 15.13 -7.34 -18.99
CA SER A 131 14.86 -7.43 -20.44
C SER A 131 16.00 -8.08 -21.24
N ASN A 132 17.23 -8.05 -20.72
CA ASN A 132 18.42 -8.56 -21.39
C ASN A 132 18.66 -10.08 -21.19
N ALA A 133 17.87 -10.76 -20.34
CA ALA A 133 18.15 -12.14 -19.95
C ALA A 133 17.54 -13.23 -20.84
N ASN A 134 16.58 -12.93 -21.73
CA ASN A 134 15.80 -13.97 -22.43
C ASN A 134 15.18 -13.49 -23.75
N ILE A 135 16.00 -13.26 -24.79
CA ILE A 135 15.51 -13.12 -26.16
C ILE A 135 15.80 -14.42 -26.89
N ASP A 136 14.81 -15.31 -27.02
CA ASP A 136 14.79 -16.30 -28.12
C ASP A 136 13.45 -16.99 -28.42
N SER A 137 12.31 -16.66 -27.78
CA SER A 137 11.01 -17.14 -28.31
C SER A 137 9.78 -16.30 -27.91
N VAL A 138 8.82 -16.19 -28.82
CA VAL A 138 7.55 -15.44 -28.66
C VAL A 138 6.69 -15.96 -27.50
N LEU A 139 6.81 -17.24 -27.13
CA LEU A 139 6.14 -17.83 -25.96
C LEU A 139 6.79 -17.41 -24.62
N MET A 140 8.07 -17.03 -24.59
CA MET A 140 8.75 -16.50 -23.40
C MET A 140 8.45 -15.02 -23.15
N SER A 141 7.85 -14.30 -24.10
CA SER A 141 7.50 -12.88 -23.96
C SER A 141 6.54 -12.63 -22.79
N ASN A 142 5.46 -13.43 -22.68
CA ASN A 142 4.46 -13.26 -21.63
C ASN A 142 5.01 -13.63 -20.24
N ALA A 143 5.82 -14.68 -20.14
CA ALA A 143 6.46 -15.08 -18.88
C ALA A 143 7.49 -14.02 -18.39
N ASN A 144 8.19 -13.36 -19.30
CA ASN A 144 9.06 -12.23 -18.94
C ASN A 144 8.25 -11.03 -18.44
N ILE A 145 7.14 -10.68 -19.10
CA ILE A 145 6.28 -9.55 -18.68
C ILE A 145 5.72 -9.80 -17.27
N ASP A 146 5.23 -11.01 -17.00
CA ASP A 146 4.69 -11.38 -15.70
C ASP A 146 5.76 -11.37 -14.59
N SER A 147 6.97 -11.85 -14.87
CA SER A 147 8.07 -11.82 -13.88
C SER A 147 8.57 -10.39 -13.60
N VAL A 148 8.66 -9.54 -14.62
CA VAL A 148 8.99 -8.12 -14.46
C VAL A 148 7.89 -7.41 -13.66
N LEU A 149 6.61 -7.70 -13.94
CA LEU A 149 5.47 -7.15 -13.21
C LEU A 149 5.49 -7.59 -11.74
N ALA A 150 5.73 -8.87 -11.45
CA ALA A 150 5.84 -9.38 -10.08
C ALA A 150 6.95 -8.66 -9.29
N MET A 151 8.12 -8.49 -9.91
CA MET A 151 9.25 -7.81 -9.29
C MET A 151 8.96 -6.31 -9.08
N ALA A 152 8.32 -5.65 -10.05
CA ALA A 152 7.90 -4.26 -9.94
C ALA A 152 6.89 -4.06 -8.79
N LEU A 153 5.93 -4.97 -8.62
CA LEU A 153 4.96 -4.95 -7.52
C LEU A 153 5.63 -5.17 -6.16
N ALA A 154 6.58 -6.09 -6.07
CA ALA A 154 7.35 -6.32 -4.84
C ALA A 154 8.20 -5.10 -4.46
N LEU A 155 8.92 -4.50 -5.41
CA LEU A 155 9.71 -3.29 -5.21
C LEU A 155 8.83 -2.08 -4.89
N GLY A 156 7.67 -1.95 -5.54
CA GLY A 156 6.68 -0.93 -5.24
C GLY A 156 6.13 -1.05 -3.82
N ALA A 157 5.85 -2.27 -3.36
CA ALA A 157 5.41 -2.53 -1.99
C ALA A 157 6.49 -2.17 -0.96
N ILE A 158 7.73 -2.63 -1.17
CA ILE A 158 8.86 -2.31 -0.27
C ILE A 158 9.14 -0.81 -0.28
N GLY A 159 9.24 -0.20 -1.47
CA GLY A 159 9.51 1.23 -1.64
C GLY A 159 8.44 2.11 -1.00
N GLY A 160 7.16 1.82 -1.24
CA GLY A 160 6.05 2.55 -0.64
C GLY A 160 6.00 2.41 0.89
N LEU A 161 6.30 1.22 1.44
CA LEU A 161 6.42 1.02 2.89
C LEU A 161 7.60 1.81 3.47
N LEU A 162 8.75 1.85 2.80
CA LEU A 162 9.90 2.63 3.23
C LEU A 162 9.60 4.14 3.22
N LEU A 163 8.90 4.63 2.21
CA LEU A 163 8.44 6.02 2.15
C LEU A 163 7.47 6.33 3.30
N TYR A 164 6.52 5.42 3.59
CA TYR A 164 5.64 5.56 4.75
C TYR A 164 6.44 5.60 6.06
N LEU A 165 7.39 4.69 6.24
CA LEU A 165 8.18 4.58 7.47
C LEU A 165 9.11 5.77 7.69
N ARG A 166 9.64 6.35 6.61
CA ARG A 166 10.62 7.43 6.67
C ARG A 166 9.96 8.80 6.73
N PHE A 167 8.98 9.04 5.85
CA PHE A 167 8.34 10.33 5.64
C PHE A 167 6.88 10.41 6.10
N GLY A 168 6.26 9.30 6.52
CA GLY A 168 4.87 9.30 7.00
C GLY A 168 3.81 9.44 5.90
N PHE A 169 4.16 9.20 4.63
CA PHE A 169 3.23 9.32 3.51
C PHE A 169 2.17 8.21 3.51
N VAL A 170 0.99 8.49 4.07
CA VAL A 170 -0.12 7.51 4.20
C VAL A 170 -0.50 6.91 2.84
N TYR A 171 -0.62 7.74 1.80
CA TYR A 171 -0.97 7.26 0.46
C TYR A 171 0.10 6.30 -0.12
N ALA A 172 1.38 6.53 0.18
CA ALA A 172 2.47 5.66 -0.31
C ALA A 172 2.39 4.27 0.31
N GLY A 173 1.99 4.17 1.57
CA GLY A 173 1.78 2.87 2.18
C GLY A 173 0.47 2.20 1.74
N VAL A 174 -0.60 2.94 1.42
CA VAL A 174 -1.81 2.35 0.80
C VAL A 174 -1.48 1.77 -0.57
N ILE A 175 -0.70 2.50 -1.36
CA ILE A 175 -0.15 2.00 -2.64
C ILE A 175 0.72 0.76 -2.40
N ALA A 176 1.54 0.75 -1.33
CA ALA A 176 2.35 -0.43 -1.00
C ALA A 176 1.49 -1.67 -0.70
N ILE A 177 0.40 -1.51 0.05
CA ILE A 177 -0.56 -2.58 0.32
C ILE A 177 -1.21 -3.06 -0.98
N ALA A 178 -1.64 -2.12 -1.84
CA ALA A 178 -2.23 -2.45 -3.13
C ALA A 178 -1.23 -3.22 -4.02
N CYS A 179 0.02 -2.76 -4.11
CA CYS A 179 1.09 -3.47 -4.82
C CYS A 179 1.31 -4.87 -4.23
N ALA A 180 1.38 -5.01 -2.91
CA ALA A 180 1.57 -6.30 -2.25
C ALA A 180 0.40 -7.27 -2.48
N ALA A 181 -0.84 -6.77 -2.47
CA ALA A 181 -2.03 -7.55 -2.75
C ALA A 181 -2.10 -8.00 -4.22
N MET A 182 -1.44 -7.29 -5.13
CA MET A 182 -1.38 -7.62 -6.56
C MET A 182 -0.25 -8.62 -6.91
N ILE A 183 0.70 -8.90 -6.00
CA ILE A 183 1.82 -9.84 -6.23
C ILE A 183 1.35 -11.25 -6.64
N PRO A 184 0.20 -11.80 -6.19
CA PRO A 184 -0.24 -13.12 -6.62
C PRO A 184 -0.77 -13.21 -8.06
N PHE A 185 -1.04 -12.09 -8.74
CA PHE A 185 -1.64 -12.10 -10.08
C PHE A 185 -0.71 -12.60 -11.20
N PRO A 186 0.59 -12.25 -11.24
CA PRO A 186 1.49 -12.78 -12.25
C PRO A 186 1.63 -14.31 -12.15
N LEU A 187 1.62 -14.99 -13.29
CA LEU A 187 1.43 -16.45 -13.39
C LEU A 187 2.74 -17.27 -13.34
N VAL A 188 3.89 -16.63 -13.12
CA VAL A 188 5.20 -17.25 -13.36
C VAL A 188 5.77 -17.98 -12.15
N HIS A 189 5.47 -17.49 -10.93
CA HIS A 189 6.03 -18.08 -9.71
C HIS A 189 5.12 -19.16 -9.13
N PRO A 190 5.69 -20.19 -8.44
CA PRO A 190 4.88 -21.18 -7.75
C PRO A 190 3.87 -20.51 -6.83
N VAL A 191 2.62 -20.97 -6.88
CA VAL A 191 1.49 -20.35 -6.15
C VAL A 191 1.81 -20.16 -4.67
N VAL A 192 2.43 -21.15 -4.04
CA VAL A 192 2.85 -21.07 -2.64
C VAL A 192 3.77 -19.88 -2.37
N VAL A 193 4.77 -19.64 -3.23
CA VAL A 193 5.79 -18.60 -3.02
C VAL A 193 5.20 -17.21 -3.15
N ARG A 194 4.41 -16.94 -4.20
CA ARG A 194 3.82 -15.61 -4.43
C ARG A 194 2.83 -15.19 -3.35
N HIS A 195 1.98 -16.12 -2.89
CA HIS A 195 1.02 -15.86 -1.83
C HIS A 195 1.69 -15.69 -0.46
N LEU A 196 2.72 -16.49 -0.15
CA LEU A 196 3.49 -16.33 1.09
C LEU A 196 4.26 -15.01 1.13
N LEU A 197 4.88 -14.62 0.01
CA LEU A 197 5.61 -13.35 -0.09
C LEU A 197 4.65 -12.16 0.10
N ALA A 198 3.53 -12.16 -0.60
CA ALA A 198 2.49 -11.14 -0.46
C ALA A 198 1.94 -11.07 0.97
N ALA A 199 1.61 -12.22 1.57
CA ALA A 199 1.13 -12.30 2.95
C ALA A 199 2.17 -11.79 3.97
N ALA A 200 3.45 -12.12 3.77
CA ALA A 200 4.52 -11.65 4.64
C ALA A 200 4.67 -10.11 4.59
N ILE A 201 4.66 -9.51 3.39
CA ILE A 201 4.73 -8.05 3.24
C ILE A 201 3.53 -7.36 3.90
N LEU A 202 2.32 -7.90 3.71
CA LEU A 202 1.10 -7.34 4.29
C LEU A 202 1.07 -7.49 5.81
N LEU A 203 1.52 -8.62 6.35
CA LEU A 203 1.64 -8.84 7.79
C LEU A 203 2.66 -7.87 8.41
N VAL A 204 3.82 -7.70 7.78
CA VAL A 204 4.84 -6.73 8.22
C VAL A 204 4.25 -5.31 8.19
N SER A 205 3.53 -4.96 7.12
CA SER A 205 2.87 -3.65 6.99
C SER A 205 1.85 -3.42 8.11
N PHE A 206 1.03 -4.43 8.45
CA PHE A 206 0.07 -4.36 9.54
C PHE A 206 0.73 -4.16 10.92
N VAL A 207 1.81 -4.89 11.20
CA VAL A 207 2.53 -4.82 12.49
C VAL A 207 3.27 -3.48 12.64
N VAL A 208 3.93 -3.04 11.57
CA VAL A 208 4.80 -1.86 11.59
C VAL A 208 4.01 -0.56 11.64
N VAL A 209 2.83 -0.51 11.00
CA VAL A 209 2.02 0.71 10.87
C VAL A 209 1.01 0.88 12.00
N ARG A 210 1.40 0.53 13.22
CA ARG A 210 0.51 0.57 14.38
C ARG A 210 0.04 2.00 14.71
N GLY A 211 -1.27 2.19 14.84
CA GLY A 211 -1.90 3.46 15.25
C GLY A 211 -2.55 4.27 14.12
N ASN A 212 -2.69 3.72 12.90
CA ASN A 212 -3.54 4.29 11.86
C ASN A 212 -4.60 3.26 11.44
N ASP A 213 -5.82 3.47 11.89
CA ASP A 213 -6.94 2.54 11.77
C ASP A 213 -7.25 2.19 10.30
N LEU A 214 -7.29 3.19 9.42
CA LEU A 214 -7.52 2.99 7.99
C LEU A 214 -6.45 2.09 7.36
N PHE A 215 -5.18 2.36 7.70
CA PHE A 215 -4.07 1.60 7.18
C PHE A 215 -4.07 0.16 7.66
N GLN A 216 -4.33 -0.04 8.95
CA GLN A 216 -4.41 -1.36 9.57
C GLN A 216 -5.56 -2.17 8.98
N ALA A 217 -6.75 -1.57 8.86
CA ALA A 217 -7.90 -2.19 8.24
C ALA A 217 -7.59 -2.60 6.78
N THR A 218 -6.96 -1.72 5.99
CA THR A 218 -6.61 -2.00 4.59
C THR A 218 -5.56 -3.11 4.46
N ALA A 219 -4.53 -3.12 5.31
CA ALA A 219 -3.54 -4.19 5.33
C ALA A 219 -4.16 -5.54 5.73
N TRP A 220 -5.12 -5.51 6.66
CA TRP A 220 -5.85 -6.69 7.10
C TRP A 220 -6.73 -7.25 5.97
N VAL A 221 -7.46 -6.39 5.25
CA VAL A 221 -8.20 -6.77 4.02
C VAL A 221 -7.26 -7.42 3.02
N GLY A 222 -6.14 -6.76 2.70
CA GLY A 222 -5.17 -7.29 1.75
C GLY A 222 -4.68 -8.67 2.15
N LEU A 223 -4.36 -8.89 3.43
CA LEU A 223 -3.88 -10.17 3.94
C LEU A 223 -4.92 -11.28 3.75
N TYR A 224 -6.19 -11.00 4.04
CA TYR A 224 -7.28 -11.94 3.82
C TYR A 224 -7.48 -12.26 2.33
N VAL A 225 -7.48 -11.23 1.48
CA VAL A 225 -7.63 -11.39 0.02
C VAL A 225 -6.54 -12.29 -0.51
N VAL A 226 -5.27 -11.99 -0.20
CA VAL A 226 -4.11 -12.77 -0.63
C VAL A 226 -4.17 -14.22 -0.15
N LEU A 227 -4.60 -14.48 1.09
CA LEU A 227 -4.67 -15.85 1.60
C LEU A 227 -5.90 -16.63 1.12
N ASN A 228 -6.92 -15.96 0.59
CA ASN A 228 -8.08 -16.64 0.04
C ASN A 228 -7.85 -17.06 -1.42
N LEU A 229 -7.42 -18.30 -1.61
CA LEU A 229 -7.10 -18.88 -2.93
C LEU A 229 -8.25 -18.83 -3.94
N HIS A 230 -9.51 -18.79 -3.49
CA HIS A 230 -10.69 -18.79 -4.36
C HIS A 230 -11.20 -17.40 -4.72
N ILE A 231 -10.57 -16.33 -4.22
CA ILE A 231 -10.82 -14.97 -4.73
C ILE A 231 -10.10 -14.76 -6.07
N PHE A 232 -9.00 -15.48 -6.28
CA PHE A 232 -8.21 -15.37 -7.51
C PHE A 232 -8.65 -16.42 -8.54
N PRO A 233 -8.55 -16.10 -9.84
CA PRO A 233 -8.96 -17.01 -10.92
C PRO A 233 -8.11 -18.29 -10.99
N ASP A 234 -6.91 -18.29 -10.40
CA ASP A 234 -6.07 -19.48 -10.23
C ASP A 234 -6.56 -20.30 -9.02
N ALA A 235 -7.71 -20.94 -9.15
CA ALA A 235 -8.18 -21.88 -8.15
C ALA A 235 -7.18 -23.03 -8.01
N VAL A 236 -6.46 -23.08 -6.89
CA VAL A 236 -5.54 -24.18 -6.57
C VAL A 236 -6.37 -25.43 -6.32
N ASN A 237 -6.48 -26.27 -7.33
CA ASN A 237 -7.16 -27.56 -7.22
C ASN A 237 -6.34 -28.60 -6.45
N ASP A 238 -5.05 -28.34 -6.25
CA ASP A 238 -4.18 -29.19 -5.46
C ASP A 238 -4.48 -29.04 -3.97
N ARG A 239 -5.13 -30.05 -3.38
CA ARG A 239 -5.52 -30.10 -1.96
C ARG A 239 -4.34 -30.47 -1.04
N GLY A 240 -3.16 -29.92 -1.34
CA GLY A 240 -1.95 -30.09 -0.55
C GLY A 240 -2.01 -29.35 0.79
N TRP A 241 -0.90 -29.38 1.53
CA TRP A 241 -0.80 -28.74 2.84
C TRP A 241 -1.11 -27.23 2.78
N PHE A 242 -0.64 -26.54 1.73
CA PHE A 242 -0.83 -25.09 1.57
C PHE A 242 -2.32 -24.72 1.48
N TYR A 243 -3.09 -25.49 0.72
CA TYR A 243 -4.54 -25.32 0.56
C TYR A 243 -5.30 -25.42 1.88
N TRP A 244 -4.98 -26.44 2.69
CA TRP A 244 -5.62 -26.61 3.99
C TRP A 244 -5.17 -25.55 4.99
N THR A 245 -3.91 -25.11 4.93
CA THR A 245 -3.44 -24.01 5.79
C THR A 245 -4.15 -22.70 5.47
N THR A 246 -4.31 -22.35 4.19
CA THR A 246 -5.04 -21.14 3.80
C THR A 246 -6.53 -21.25 4.15
N TYR A 247 -7.11 -22.45 4.04
CA TYR A 247 -8.48 -22.72 4.51
C TYR A 247 -8.66 -22.46 6.02
N VAL A 248 -7.73 -22.92 6.86
CA VAL A 248 -7.77 -22.60 8.29
C VAL A 248 -7.59 -21.09 8.52
N MET A 249 -6.70 -20.45 7.77
CA MET A 249 -6.41 -19.03 7.90
C MET A 249 -7.58 -18.12 7.53
N ILE A 250 -8.39 -18.44 6.51
CA ILE A 250 -9.58 -17.64 6.18
C ILE A 250 -10.62 -17.63 7.31
N TRP A 251 -10.68 -18.67 8.14
CA TRP A 251 -11.51 -18.69 9.35
C TRP A 251 -10.84 -17.98 10.54
N LEU A 252 -9.52 -18.13 10.67
CA LEU A 252 -8.77 -17.63 11.82
C LEU A 252 -8.58 -16.10 11.75
N LEU A 253 -8.31 -15.54 10.58
CA LEU A 253 -8.12 -14.10 10.34
C LEU A 253 -9.30 -13.23 10.77
N PRO A 254 -10.56 -13.48 10.37
CA PRO A 254 -11.68 -12.67 10.82
C PRO A 254 -11.88 -12.74 12.35
N ILE A 255 -11.68 -13.91 12.97
CA ILE A 255 -11.80 -14.08 14.43
C ILE A 255 -10.69 -13.29 15.15
N LEU A 256 -9.45 -13.37 14.69
CA LEU A 256 -8.35 -12.57 15.23
C LEU A 256 -8.59 -11.08 15.01
N GLY A 257 -9.07 -10.69 13.84
CA GLY A 257 -9.41 -9.31 13.50
C GLY A 257 -10.45 -8.72 14.45
N LEU A 258 -11.55 -9.45 14.70
CA LEU A 258 -12.57 -9.08 15.67
C LEU A 258 -12.03 -9.01 17.11
N ARG A 259 -11.19 -9.96 17.52
CA ARG A 259 -10.58 -9.94 18.85
C ARG A 259 -9.64 -8.74 19.02
N LEU A 260 -8.86 -8.42 17.99
CA LEU A 260 -7.97 -7.26 17.98
C LEU A 260 -8.78 -5.96 17.99
N SER A 261 -9.83 -5.86 17.17
CA SER A 261 -10.69 -4.67 17.09
C SER A 261 -11.42 -4.38 18.40
N LEU A 262 -11.91 -5.42 19.10
CA LEU A 262 -12.51 -5.27 20.42
C LEU A 262 -11.50 -4.79 21.48
N ARG A 263 -10.25 -5.25 21.38
CA ARG A 263 -9.18 -4.82 22.31
C ARG A 263 -8.73 -3.39 22.04
N SER A 264 -8.61 -2.98 20.78
CA SER A 264 -8.18 -1.64 20.38
C SER A 264 -9.33 -0.63 20.29
N ARG A 265 -10.58 -1.09 20.35
CA ARG A 265 -11.79 -0.29 20.05
C ARG A 265 -11.76 0.34 18.66
N ASP A 266 -11.11 -0.33 17.71
CA ASP A 266 -11.03 0.11 16.31
C ASP A 266 -12.28 -0.33 15.55
N ARG A 267 -13.09 0.66 15.15
CA ARG A 267 -14.36 0.42 14.44
C ARG A 267 -14.12 -0.06 13.00
N LEU A 268 -13.11 0.46 12.32
CA LEU A 268 -12.82 0.09 10.93
C LEU A 268 -12.34 -1.35 10.83
N LEU A 269 -11.46 -1.76 11.75
CA LEU A 269 -11.01 -3.14 11.82
C LEU A 269 -12.15 -4.11 12.15
N MET A 270 -13.12 -3.68 12.96
CA MET A 270 -14.32 -4.46 13.27
C MET A 270 -15.20 -4.66 12.03
N ASP A 271 -15.53 -3.58 11.31
CA ASP A 271 -16.37 -3.63 10.11
C ASP A 271 -15.73 -4.50 9.01
N VAL A 272 -14.43 -4.33 8.80
CA VAL A 272 -13.63 -5.14 7.87
C VAL A 272 -13.62 -6.61 8.26
N SER A 273 -13.42 -6.92 9.55
CA SER A 273 -13.40 -8.30 10.00
C SER A 273 -14.77 -8.97 9.89
N GLY A 274 -15.85 -8.21 10.10
CA GLY A 274 -17.21 -8.66 9.81
C GLY A 274 -17.42 -8.99 8.34
N ALA A 275 -16.96 -8.11 7.44
CA ALA A 275 -16.99 -8.37 5.99
C ALA A 275 -16.18 -9.61 5.59
N MET A 276 -15.05 -9.88 6.25
CA MET A 276 -14.26 -11.10 6.04
C MET A 276 -15.00 -12.36 6.45
N VAL A 277 -15.76 -12.36 7.55
CA VAL A 277 -16.61 -13.51 7.94
C VAL A 277 -17.59 -13.83 6.81
N ILE A 278 -18.23 -12.80 6.25
CA ILE A 278 -19.17 -12.93 5.13
C ILE A 278 -18.46 -13.53 3.90
N ALA A 279 -17.31 -12.98 3.52
CA ALA A 279 -16.51 -13.49 2.41
C ALA A 279 -16.02 -14.92 2.64
N THR A 280 -15.71 -15.30 3.88
CA THR A 280 -15.25 -16.64 4.26
C THR A 280 -16.36 -17.65 4.04
N LEU A 281 -17.58 -17.29 4.45
CA LEU A 281 -18.76 -18.13 4.25
C LEU A 281 -19.11 -18.30 2.77
N ALA A 282 -18.96 -17.25 1.95
CA ALA A 282 -19.14 -17.32 0.50
C ALA A 282 -18.11 -18.23 -0.19
N THR A 283 -16.84 -18.18 0.25
CA THR A 283 -15.75 -18.97 -0.35
C THR A 283 -15.59 -20.37 0.25
N ASN A 284 -16.21 -20.65 1.41
CA ASN A 284 -16.12 -21.93 2.10
C ASN A 284 -16.54 -23.13 1.24
N LYS A 285 -17.64 -23.00 0.48
CA LYS A 285 -18.12 -24.08 -0.39
C LYS A 285 -17.13 -24.42 -1.50
N LEU A 286 -16.49 -23.40 -2.08
CA LEU A 286 -15.46 -23.58 -3.09
C LEU A 286 -14.27 -24.38 -2.52
N TYR A 287 -13.86 -24.08 -1.28
CA TYR A 287 -12.82 -24.84 -0.59
C TYR A 287 -13.18 -26.32 -0.32
N LEU A 288 -14.47 -26.64 -0.21
CA LEU A 288 -14.94 -28.03 -0.05
C LEU A 288 -15.14 -28.73 -1.40
N GLY A 289 -14.94 -28.04 -2.52
CA GLY A 289 -15.24 -28.53 -3.87
C GLY A 289 -16.74 -28.64 -4.15
N LEU A 290 -17.57 -27.94 -3.37
CA LEU A 290 -19.02 -27.88 -3.56
C LEU A 290 -19.33 -26.77 -4.56
N GLN A 291 -20.24 -27.03 -5.50
CA GLN A 291 -20.67 -26.02 -6.45
C GLN A 291 -21.51 -24.94 -5.76
N PRO A 292 -21.24 -23.65 -6.02
CA PRO A 292 -22.11 -22.57 -5.57
C PRO A 292 -23.50 -22.76 -6.17
N GLN A 293 -24.52 -22.75 -5.32
CA GLN A 293 -25.91 -22.83 -5.74
C GLN A 293 -26.53 -21.44 -5.73
N THR A 294 -27.49 -21.18 -6.62
CA THR A 294 -28.16 -19.87 -6.74
C THR A 294 -28.91 -19.44 -5.47
N TRP A 295 -29.25 -20.39 -4.59
CA TRP A 295 -29.89 -20.14 -3.28
C TRP A 295 -28.91 -19.90 -2.13
N ASP A 296 -27.60 -19.99 -2.35
CA ASP A 296 -26.57 -19.78 -1.32
C ASP A 296 -26.64 -18.40 -0.65
N PRO A 297 -26.86 -17.28 -1.38
CA PRO A 297 -27.01 -15.97 -0.77
C PRO A 297 -28.27 -15.86 0.12
N ILE A 298 -29.33 -16.61 -0.19
CA ILE A 298 -30.60 -16.58 0.55
C ILE A 298 -30.41 -17.27 1.91
N LEU A 299 -29.83 -18.47 1.93
CA LEU A 299 -29.52 -19.17 3.17
C LEU A 299 -28.49 -18.42 4.02
N PHE A 300 -27.53 -17.79 3.36
CA PHE A 300 -26.55 -16.95 4.03
C PHE A 300 -27.19 -15.74 4.71
N GLY A 301 -28.09 -15.04 4.01
CA GLY A 301 -28.88 -13.94 4.59
C GLY A 301 -29.74 -14.41 5.76
N LEU A 302 -30.38 -15.58 5.66
CA LEU A 302 -31.14 -16.19 6.75
C LEU A 302 -30.27 -16.49 7.98
N PHE A 303 -29.07 -17.06 7.77
CA PHE A 303 -28.12 -17.33 8.83
C PHE A 303 -27.67 -16.05 9.54
N LEU A 304 -27.36 -14.99 8.80
CA LEU A 304 -26.99 -13.69 9.38
C LEU A 304 -28.15 -13.08 10.18
N MET A 305 -29.39 -13.18 9.69
CA MET A 305 -30.56 -12.70 10.44
C MET A 305 -30.74 -13.47 11.75
N ILE A 306 -30.58 -14.80 11.73
CA ILE A 306 -30.64 -15.62 12.95
C ILE A 306 -29.52 -15.26 13.92
N ALA A 307 -28.29 -15.11 13.43
CA ALA A 307 -27.15 -14.71 14.25
C ALA A 307 -27.33 -13.31 14.86
N ALA A 308 -27.91 -12.36 14.12
CA ALA A 308 -28.21 -11.01 14.59
C ALA A 308 -29.32 -10.98 15.65
N VAL A 309 -30.24 -11.96 15.65
CA VAL A 309 -31.27 -12.10 16.70
C VAL A 309 -30.69 -12.71 17.99
N TRP A 310 -29.57 -13.44 17.89
CA TRP A 310 -28.91 -14.10 19.01
C TRP A 310 -27.82 -13.25 19.71
N ILE A 311 -27.44 -12.12 19.12
CA ILE A 311 -26.46 -11.14 19.65
C ILE A 311 -27.22 -9.97 20.25
#